data_AF-A0A2H9LB06-F1
#
_entry.id   AF-A0A2H9LB06-F1
#
_cell.length_a   1.000
_cell.length_b   1.000
_cell.length_c   1.000
_cell.angle_alpha   90.00
_cell.angle_beta   90.00
_cell.angle_gamma   90.00
#
_symmetry.space_group_name_H-M   'P 1'
#
loop_
_entity.id
_entity.type
_entity.pdbx_description
1 polymer ?
#
loop_
_entity_poly.entity_id
_entity_poly.type
_entity_poly.pdbx_seq_one_letter_code
_entity_poly.pdbx_strand_id
1 'polypeptide(L)'
;MFFKRIFGRNKPKELKIESVSIEALRERIDALKMEKLAAAQPKLTTDFNKIVEKRERILSGLKNLAAAELTEEVHAGLYKAVDEARRLFIDKLTRALQSIRPPNTTTSSDLIAFDSSLTRAVNLMTDAIAAHYYYIARLFAQHLHIIKSYLRESQNFAKDIHIIVEKTLSEIRSLEDVSSKIVLHIDLIKQSENLRTNIAPLEQRATDLEGLVNAERAQLAQLIDDKEFKQLECSQQELKQIEHEFSQAKTVAAHTILNFSRPLRKMRKLVTDGEYRMDGETAKILDICIENPIDIFQSDEKLAATAVLLSKMIELIEKDKISLETREHKKRVEDARSVIENKTLIELKENIEQLNSRKRALDDFHQKSPLLKKKTELEHALERHTLDLEHVKKSLEELRRDLQRSDEEINRNKNELEETASKVISTAVKITS
;
A
#
# COMPACT_ATOMS: atom_id res chain seq x y z
N MET A 1 63.21 -27.41 24.11
CA MET A 1 62.37 -26.56 24.98
C MET A 1 62.10 -25.15 24.44
N PHE A 2 62.59 -24.74 23.27
CA PHE A 2 62.42 -23.35 22.77
C PHE A 2 61.08 -23.11 22.06
N PHE A 3 60.53 -24.10 21.33
CA PHE A 3 59.31 -23.94 20.53
C PHE A 3 57.99 -23.90 21.33
N LYS A 4 57.94 -24.39 22.57
CA LYS A 4 56.74 -24.26 23.44
C LYS A 4 56.55 -22.86 24.02
N ARG A 5 57.58 -22.00 23.95
CA ARG A 5 57.55 -20.61 24.45
C ARG A 5 57.03 -19.61 23.42
N ILE A 6 57.07 -19.96 22.13
CA ILE A 6 56.65 -19.08 21.02
C ILE A 6 55.19 -19.36 20.62
N PHE A 7 54.73 -20.62 20.72
CA PHE A 7 53.37 -21.05 20.34
C PHE A 7 52.49 -21.43 21.54
N GLY A 8 52.77 -20.87 22.71
CA GLY A 8 51.85 -20.96 23.84
C GLY A 8 50.53 -20.30 23.42
N ARG A 9 49.56 -21.11 22.98
CA ARG A 9 48.17 -20.68 22.80
C ARG A 9 47.76 -20.05 24.12
N ASN A 10 47.71 -18.72 24.16
CA ASN A 10 47.01 -18.02 25.23
C ASN A 10 45.63 -18.67 25.29
N LYS A 11 45.32 -19.33 26.41
CA LYS A 11 43.95 -19.80 26.67
C LYS A 11 43.04 -18.59 26.43
N PRO A 12 41.99 -18.69 25.59
CA PRO A 12 41.06 -17.59 25.43
C PRO A 12 40.59 -17.18 26.82
N LYS A 13 40.80 -15.92 27.19
CA LYS A 13 40.19 -15.35 28.39
C LYS A 13 38.69 -15.64 28.26
N GLU A 14 38.13 -16.39 29.19
CA GLU A 14 36.69 -16.45 29.36
C GLU A 14 36.22 -15.01 29.58
N LEU A 15 35.75 -14.37 28.50
CA LEU A 15 35.07 -13.09 28.59
C LEU A 15 33.83 -13.36 29.43
N LYS A 16 33.76 -12.79 30.63
CA LYS A 16 32.52 -12.78 31.40
C LYS A 16 31.45 -12.14 30.53
N ILE A 17 30.51 -12.94 30.04
CA ILE A 17 29.36 -12.47 29.30
C ILE A 17 28.38 -11.92 30.32
N GLU A 18 28.12 -10.63 30.23
CA GLU A 18 27.15 -9.93 31.06
C GLU A 18 25.83 -9.83 30.29
N SER A 19 24.78 -10.43 30.84
CA SER A 19 23.43 -10.31 30.29
C SER A 19 22.76 -9.06 30.83
N VAL A 20 22.32 -8.15 29.96
CA VAL A 20 21.78 -6.84 30.33
C VAL A 20 20.52 -6.54 29.52
N SER A 21 19.50 -5.94 30.14
CA SER A 21 18.33 -5.43 29.41
C SER A 21 18.67 -4.16 28.62
N ILE A 22 17.82 -3.77 27.67
CA ILE A 22 18.05 -2.54 26.90
C ILE A 22 17.99 -1.29 27.76
N GLU A 23 17.06 -1.24 28.72
CA GLU A 23 16.92 -0.13 29.66
C GLU A 23 18.15 -0.02 30.56
N ALA A 24 18.62 -1.14 31.11
CA ALA A 24 19.81 -1.16 31.95
C ALA A 24 21.08 -0.79 31.15
N LEU A 25 21.17 -1.22 29.89
CA LEU A 25 22.26 -0.82 28.99
C LEU A 25 22.21 0.69 28.74
N ARG A 26 21.02 1.26 28.49
CA ARG A 26 20.84 2.70 28.28
C ARG A 26 21.28 3.50 29.49
N GLU A 27 20.80 3.16 30.68
CA GLU A 27 21.16 3.81 31.93
C GLU A 27 22.68 3.74 32.18
N ARG A 28 23.29 2.58 31.93
CA ARG A 28 24.74 2.40 32.06
C ARG A 28 25.52 3.26 31.08
N ILE A 29 25.09 3.36 29.83
CA ILE A 29 25.74 4.21 28.82
C ILE A 29 25.66 5.68 29.22
N ASP A 30 24.51 6.14 29.73
CA ASP A 30 24.36 7.52 30.20
C ASP A 30 25.20 7.80 31.45
N ALA A 31 25.29 6.85 32.39
CA ALA A 31 26.19 6.94 33.54
C ALA A 31 27.67 7.01 33.11
N LEU A 32 28.08 6.19 32.14
CA LEU A 32 29.45 6.19 31.61
C LEU A 32 29.80 7.53 30.95
N LYS A 33 28.89 8.17 30.21
CA LYS A 33 29.13 9.51 29.64
C LYS A 33 29.44 10.53 30.74
N MET A 34 28.65 10.52 31.81
CA MET A 34 28.86 11.40 32.96
C MET A 34 30.17 11.08 33.68
N GLU A 35 30.53 9.81 33.82
CA GLU A 35 31.80 9.36 34.40
C GLU A 35 33.00 9.86 33.57
N LYS A 36 32.94 9.78 32.23
CA LYS A 36 34.02 10.27 31.36
C LYS A 36 34.26 11.77 31.51
N LEU A 37 33.18 12.55 31.59
CA LEU A 37 33.26 13.99 31.86
C LEU A 37 33.83 14.25 33.26
N ALA A 38 33.33 13.55 34.27
CA ALA A 38 33.79 13.70 35.66
C ALA A 38 35.27 13.31 35.84
N ALA A 39 35.74 12.28 35.15
CA ALA A 39 37.14 11.85 35.21
C ALA A 39 38.10 12.85 34.56
N ALA A 40 37.69 13.55 33.50
CA ALA A 40 38.48 14.59 32.86
C ALA A 40 38.50 15.89 33.68
N GLN A 41 37.48 16.13 34.50
CA GLN A 41 37.23 17.41 35.15
C GLN A 41 38.37 17.94 36.02
N PRO A 42 39.00 17.16 36.90
CA PRO A 42 40.06 17.68 37.78
C PRO A 42 41.28 18.17 37.00
N LYS A 43 41.66 17.43 35.95
CA LYS A 43 42.81 17.78 35.11
C LYS A 43 42.52 19.02 34.28
N LEU A 44 41.35 19.07 33.65
CA LEU A 44 40.90 20.24 32.88
C LEU A 44 40.82 21.49 33.77
N THR A 45 40.23 21.39 34.96
CA THR A 45 40.15 22.49 35.92
C THR A 45 41.54 23.01 36.30
N THR A 46 42.48 22.09 36.52
CA THR A 46 43.87 22.43 36.84
C THR A 46 44.52 23.22 35.69
N ASP A 47 44.38 22.75 34.45
CA ASP A 47 45.00 23.40 33.29
C ASP A 47 44.27 24.70 32.91
N PHE A 48 42.96 24.80 33.13
CA PHE A 48 42.19 26.05 33.00
C PHE A 48 42.70 27.11 33.95
N ASN A 49 42.93 26.76 35.22
CA ASN A 49 43.47 27.68 36.22
C ASN A 49 44.88 28.17 35.83
N LYS A 50 45.74 27.28 35.32
CA LYS A 50 47.06 27.67 34.82
C LYS A 50 46.94 28.64 33.64
N ILE A 51 46.02 28.41 32.71
CA ILE A 51 45.79 29.32 31.59
C ILE A 51 45.33 30.70 32.06
N VAL A 52 44.41 30.77 33.03
CA VAL A 52 43.96 32.03 33.62
C VAL A 52 45.11 32.75 34.29
N GLU A 53 45.93 32.03 35.06
CA GLU A 53 47.13 32.60 35.69
C GLU A 53 48.09 33.19 34.64
N LYS A 54 48.41 32.45 33.57
CA LYS A 54 49.27 32.95 32.49
C LYS A 54 48.65 34.14 31.78
N ARG A 55 47.33 34.12 31.54
CA ARG A 55 46.60 35.26 30.97
C ARG A 55 46.84 36.53 31.79
N GLU A 56 46.66 36.47 33.11
CA GLU A 56 46.87 37.63 33.99
C GLU A 56 48.34 38.10 34.00
N ARG A 57 49.30 37.16 34.03
CA ARG A 57 50.73 37.51 33.95
C ARG A 57 51.10 38.19 32.63
N ILE A 58 50.54 37.73 31.51
CA ILE A 58 50.75 38.36 30.19
C ILE A 58 50.12 39.76 30.19
N LEU A 59 48.88 39.92 30.66
CA LEU A 59 48.22 41.22 30.74
C LEU A 59 49.01 42.22 31.60
N SER A 60 49.57 41.78 32.73
CA SER A 60 50.47 42.59 33.55
C SER A 60 51.74 42.98 32.80
N GLY A 61 52.36 42.03 32.08
CA GLY A 61 53.51 42.30 31.22
C GLY A 61 53.22 43.33 30.13
N LEU A 62 52.05 43.27 29.50
CA LEU A 62 51.62 44.25 28.50
C LEU A 62 51.42 45.65 29.08
N LYS A 63 50.89 45.76 30.30
CA LYS A 63 50.80 47.04 31.02
C LYS A 63 52.19 47.63 31.30
N ASN A 64 53.12 46.80 31.76
CA ASN A 64 54.50 47.23 32.00
C ASN A 64 55.20 47.66 30.71
N LEU A 65 54.98 46.94 29.60
CA LEU A 65 55.51 47.33 28.29
C LEU A 65 54.93 48.65 27.78
N ALA A 66 53.64 48.90 28.05
CA ALA A 66 52.98 50.16 27.69
C ALA A 66 53.56 51.36 28.46
N ALA A 67 53.88 51.17 29.74
CA ALA A 67 54.43 52.19 30.63
C ALA A 67 55.96 52.34 30.56
N ALA A 68 56.65 51.48 29.80
CA ALA A 68 58.11 51.51 29.72
C ALA A 68 58.62 52.76 28.98
N GLU A 69 59.57 53.46 29.60
CA GLU A 69 60.28 54.61 29.05
C GLU A 69 61.60 54.18 28.41
N LEU A 70 62.15 55.04 27.53
CA LEU A 70 63.44 54.80 26.91
C LEU A 70 64.56 55.04 27.93
N THR A 71 65.54 54.15 27.93
CA THR A 71 66.75 54.29 28.76
C THR A 71 67.88 55.03 28.04
N GLU A 72 67.77 55.22 26.72
CA GLU A 72 68.81 55.81 25.86
C GLU A 72 68.18 56.72 24.79
N GLU A 73 68.97 57.65 24.25
CA GLU A 73 68.54 58.56 23.19
C GLU A 73 68.54 57.82 21.83
N VAL A 74 67.40 57.84 21.12
CA VAL A 74 67.15 57.03 19.91
C VAL A 74 66.67 57.89 18.76
N HIS A 75 67.08 57.56 17.53
CA HIS A 75 66.61 58.23 16.31
C HIS A 75 65.07 58.19 16.17
N ALA A 76 64.46 59.35 15.90
CA ALA A 76 63.00 59.54 15.90
C ALA A 76 62.23 58.59 14.95
N GLY A 77 62.80 58.27 13.78
CA GLY A 77 62.19 57.34 12.83
C GLY A 77 62.13 55.90 13.34
N LEU A 78 63.15 55.46 14.09
CA LEU A 78 63.17 54.14 14.71
C LEU A 78 62.15 54.10 15.86
N TYR A 79 62.12 55.14 16.68
CA TYR A 79 61.16 55.24 17.79
C TYR A 79 59.71 55.16 17.32
N LYS A 80 59.32 55.91 16.27
CA LYS A 80 57.95 55.86 15.72
C LYS A 80 57.55 54.46 15.24
N ALA A 81 58.44 53.76 14.54
CA ALA A 81 58.17 52.41 14.06
C ALA A 81 58.03 51.39 15.21
N VAL A 82 58.88 51.52 16.23
CA VAL A 82 58.83 50.67 17.42
C VAL A 82 57.59 50.94 18.26
N ASP A 83 57.19 52.20 18.42
CA ASP A 83 56.02 52.60 19.19
C ASP A 83 54.71 52.12 18.55
N GLU A 84 54.58 52.24 17.22
CA GLU A 84 53.40 51.70 16.51
C GLU A 84 53.34 50.17 16.58
N ALA A 85 54.49 49.48 16.42
CA ALA A 85 54.55 48.02 16.61
C ALA A 85 54.16 47.63 18.04
N ARG A 86 54.61 48.39 19.05
CA ARG A 86 54.27 48.21 20.47
C ARG A 86 52.77 48.37 20.71
N ARG A 87 52.15 49.44 20.18
CA ARG A 87 50.71 49.69 20.27
C ARG A 87 49.90 48.53 19.67
N LEU A 88 50.26 48.11 18.45
CA LEU A 88 49.58 47.01 17.75
C LEU A 88 49.77 45.66 18.44
N PHE A 89 50.95 45.40 19.01
CA PHE A 89 51.23 44.18 19.76
C PHE A 89 50.39 44.09 21.03
N ILE A 90 50.33 45.18 21.81
CA ILE A 90 49.52 45.25 23.03
C ILE A 90 48.05 45.04 22.70
N ASP A 91 47.52 45.79 21.73
CA ASP A 91 46.12 45.72 21.34
C ASP A 91 45.72 44.31 20.85
N LYS A 92 46.52 43.71 19.94
CA LYS A 92 46.25 42.35 19.44
C LYS A 92 46.29 41.30 20.54
N LEU A 93 47.30 41.35 21.43
CA LEU A 93 47.41 40.39 22.52
C LEU A 93 46.30 40.58 23.56
N THR A 94 45.96 41.82 23.92
CA THR A 94 44.84 42.08 24.84
C THR A 94 43.52 41.53 24.30
N ARG A 95 43.21 41.75 23.02
CA ARG A 95 41.99 41.20 22.39
C ARG A 95 41.97 39.66 22.43
N ALA A 96 43.09 39.02 22.08
CA ALA A 96 43.20 37.56 22.10
C ALA A 96 43.07 36.98 23.51
N LEU A 97 43.64 37.63 24.52
CA LEU A 97 43.56 37.19 25.92
C LEU A 97 42.14 37.33 26.50
N GLN A 98 41.40 38.36 26.10
CA GLN A 98 40.02 38.59 26.57
C GLN A 98 39.02 37.51 26.12
N SER A 99 39.31 36.79 25.02
CA SER A 99 38.47 35.68 24.55
C SER A 99 38.73 34.36 25.28
N ILE A 100 39.80 34.28 26.09
CA ILE A 100 40.10 33.08 26.89
C ILE A 100 39.24 33.12 28.16
N ARG A 101 38.12 32.40 28.11
CA ARG A 101 37.16 32.25 29.22
C ARG A 101 36.88 30.77 29.44
N PRO A 102 37.52 30.14 30.44
CA PRO A 102 37.19 28.77 30.81
C PRO A 102 35.70 28.63 31.14
N PRO A 103 35.09 27.50 30.80
CA PRO A 103 33.68 27.28 31.11
C PRO A 103 33.50 27.01 32.60
N ASN A 104 32.35 27.43 33.15
CA ASN A 104 31.97 27.16 34.54
C ASN A 104 31.50 25.71 34.74
N THR A 105 31.10 25.05 33.65
CA THR A 105 30.58 23.69 33.59
C THR A 105 31.33 22.89 32.54
N THR A 106 31.39 21.57 32.74
CA THR A 106 32.13 20.67 31.85
C THR A 106 31.17 19.76 31.13
N THR A 107 30.30 20.38 30.35
CA THR A 107 29.48 19.68 29.37
C THR A 107 30.29 19.49 28.08
N SER A 108 29.91 18.52 27.26
CA SER A 108 30.56 18.30 25.96
C SER A 108 30.53 19.56 25.08
N SER A 109 29.41 20.29 25.07
CA SER A 109 29.28 21.54 24.31
C SER A 109 30.19 22.66 24.82
N ASP A 110 30.30 22.79 26.14
CA ASP A 110 31.15 23.82 26.76
C ASP A 110 32.63 23.55 26.47
N LEU A 111 33.04 22.29 26.52
CA LEU A 111 34.42 21.88 26.19
C LEU A 111 34.76 22.17 24.72
N ILE A 112 33.86 21.84 23.78
CA ILE A 112 34.05 22.13 22.36
C ILE A 112 34.21 23.63 22.12
N ALA A 113 33.32 24.43 22.71
CA ALA A 113 33.33 25.89 22.57
C ALA A 113 34.61 26.51 23.15
N PHE A 114 35.02 26.04 24.33
CA PHE A 114 36.23 26.54 24.97
C PHE A 114 37.49 26.17 24.20
N ASP A 115 37.65 24.90 23.80
CA ASP A 115 38.81 24.43 23.04
C ASP A 115 38.99 25.21 21.72
N SER A 116 37.87 25.46 21.02
CA SER A 116 37.84 26.26 19.81
C SER A 116 38.26 27.73 20.06
N SER A 117 37.75 28.35 21.13
CA SER A 117 38.08 29.73 21.50
C SER A 117 39.55 29.85 21.92
N LEU A 118 40.03 28.90 22.71
CA LEU A 118 41.40 28.86 23.20
C LEU A 118 42.40 28.69 22.06
N THR A 119 42.13 27.77 21.14
CA THR A 119 42.94 27.56 19.93
C THR A 119 43.03 28.84 19.10
N ARG A 120 41.88 29.52 18.88
CA ARG A 120 41.84 30.79 18.17
C ARG A 120 42.67 31.87 18.87
N ALA A 121 42.52 32.00 20.18
CA ALA A 121 43.27 32.97 20.98
C ALA A 121 44.78 32.72 20.89
N VAL A 122 45.21 31.46 21.00
CA VAL A 122 46.62 31.07 20.89
C VAL A 122 47.20 31.39 19.50
N ASN A 123 46.44 31.16 18.44
CA ASN A 123 46.87 31.52 17.08
C ASN A 123 47.04 33.04 16.93
N LEU A 124 46.06 33.83 17.37
CA LEU A 124 46.16 35.29 17.35
C LEU A 124 47.35 35.81 18.16
N MET A 125 47.64 35.19 19.31
CA MET A 125 48.80 35.53 20.12
C MET A 125 50.12 35.20 19.39
N THR A 126 50.17 34.06 18.72
CA THR A 126 51.34 33.63 17.94
C THR A 126 51.61 34.59 16.78
N ASP A 127 50.56 34.99 16.06
CA ASP A 127 50.66 35.94 14.94
C ASP A 127 51.11 37.32 15.41
N ALA A 128 50.63 37.78 16.57
CA ALA A 128 51.06 39.05 17.16
C ALA A 128 52.55 39.04 17.52
N ILE A 129 53.06 37.93 18.09
CA ILE A 129 54.50 37.76 18.34
C ILE A 129 55.28 37.79 17.03
N ALA A 130 54.86 37.01 16.03
CA ALA A 130 55.57 36.90 14.75
C ALA A 130 55.68 38.25 14.04
N ALA A 131 54.60 39.05 14.05
CA ALA A 131 54.55 40.32 13.36
C ALA A 131 55.36 41.44 14.05
N HIS A 132 55.32 41.51 15.39
CA HIS A 132 55.73 42.73 16.11
C HIS A 132 56.91 42.56 17.06
N TYR A 133 57.24 41.33 17.49
CA TYR A 133 58.25 41.09 18.52
C TYR A 133 59.62 41.69 18.17
N TYR A 134 60.10 41.45 16.94
CA TYR A 134 61.44 41.87 16.54
C TYR A 134 61.61 43.40 16.52
N TYR A 135 60.57 44.13 16.10
CA TYR A 135 60.57 45.59 16.13
C TYR A 135 60.65 46.11 17.56
N ILE A 136 59.79 45.60 18.45
CA ILE A 136 59.73 46.05 19.85
C ILE A 136 61.00 45.66 20.62
N ALA A 137 61.58 44.50 20.33
CA ALA A 137 62.77 43.99 21.00
C ALA A 137 64.00 44.89 20.81
N ARG A 138 64.03 45.74 19.77
CA ARG A 138 65.13 46.69 19.56
C ARG A 138 65.29 47.69 20.70
N LEU A 139 64.19 48.10 21.34
CA LEU A 139 64.21 49.11 22.41
C LEU A 139 63.70 48.57 23.76
N PHE A 140 62.91 47.49 23.77
CA PHE A 140 62.25 46.98 24.97
C PHE A 140 62.45 45.46 25.19
N ALA A 141 63.60 44.90 24.78
CA ALA A 141 63.90 43.47 24.88
C ALA A 141 63.59 42.86 26.26
N GLN A 142 63.99 43.57 27.33
CA GLN A 142 63.81 43.12 28.72
C GLN A 142 62.34 42.89 29.10
N HIS A 143 61.43 43.71 28.58
CA HIS A 143 59.99 43.61 28.86
C HIS A 143 59.32 42.49 28.04
N LEU A 144 59.85 42.18 26.85
CA LEU A 144 59.28 41.17 25.96
C LEU A 144 59.65 39.72 26.31
N HIS A 145 60.81 39.50 26.92
CA HIS A 145 61.26 38.13 27.24
C HIS A 145 60.27 37.42 28.17
N ILE A 146 59.77 38.12 29.18
CA ILE A 146 58.78 37.61 30.14
C ILE A 146 57.45 37.29 29.45
N ILE A 147 56.97 38.21 28.60
CA ILE A 147 55.72 38.04 27.83
C ILE A 147 55.83 36.82 26.91
N LYS A 148 56.93 36.70 26.17
CA LYS A 148 57.18 35.58 25.25
C LYS A 148 57.24 34.23 25.98
N SER A 149 57.85 34.19 27.18
CA SER A 149 57.88 32.96 27.99
C SER A 149 56.48 32.51 28.38
N TYR A 150 55.66 33.41 28.94
CA TYR A 150 54.29 33.05 29.34
C TYR A 150 53.40 32.70 28.16
N LEU A 151 53.59 33.32 26.99
CA LEU A 151 52.87 32.96 25.77
C LEU A 151 53.19 31.54 25.30
N ARG A 152 54.46 31.13 25.38
CA ARG A 152 54.88 29.76 25.08
C ARG A 152 54.29 28.75 26.06
N GLU A 153 54.22 29.11 27.35
CA GLU A 153 53.57 28.28 28.36
C GLU A 153 52.05 28.15 28.09
N SER A 154 51.36 29.24 27.75
CA SER A 154 49.95 29.22 27.35
C SER A 154 49.71 28.35 26.11
N GLN A 155 50.60 28.37 25.12
CA GLN A 155 50.54 27.48 23.95
C GLN A 155 50.63 26.00 24.36
N ASN A 156 51.52 25.66 25.29
CA ASN A 156 51.66 24.28 25.76
C ASN A 156 50.41 23.83 26.52
N PHE A 157 49.89 24.64 27.44
CA PHE A 157 48.66 24.31 28.16
C PHE A 157 47.45 24.19 27.23
N ALA A 158 47.36 25.02 26.19
CA ALA A 158 46.29 24.91 25.21
C ALA A 158 46.34 23.58 24.44
N LYS A 159 47.54 23.12 24.06
CA LYS A 159 47.72 21.80 23.45
C LYS A 159 47.33 20.67 24.41
N ASP A 160 47.75 20.76 25.66
CA ASP A 160 47.41 19.75 26.68
C ASP A 160 45.90 19.66 26.91
N ILE A 161 45.21 20.82 26.99
CA ILE A 161 43.75 20.90 27.09
C ILE A 161 43.10 20.30 25.86
N HIS A 162 43.54 20.67 24.65
CA HIS A 162 43.00 20.14 23.41
C HIS A 162 43.07 18.61 23.36
N ILE A 163 44.22 18.03 23.72
CA ILE A 163 44.39 16.57 23.76
C ILE A 163 43.41 15.91 24.73
N ILE A 164 43.21 16.51 25.92
CA ILE A 164 42.28 15.97 26.91
C ILE A 164 40.84 16.07 26.41
N VAL A 165 40.45 17.24 25.90
CA VAL A 165 39.10 17.50 25.36
C VAL A 165 38.79 16.56 24.21
N GLU A 166 39.68 16.45 23.23
CA GLU A 166 39.46 15.60 22.06
C GLU A 166 39.34 14.12 22.45
N LYS A 167 40.20 13.66 23.37
CA LYS A 167 40.11 12.31 23.92
C LYS A 167 38.76 12.09 24.60
N THR A 168 38.35 12.95 25.52
CA THR A 168 37.08 12.83 26.23
C THR A 168 35.89 12.85 25.27
N LEU A 169 35.88 13.74 24.29
CA LEU A 169 34.80 13.83 23.30
C LEU A 169 34.74 12.60 22.38
N SER A 170 35.88 12.02 21.99
CA SER A 170 35.89 10.79 21.18
C SER A 170 35.31 9.58 21.95
N GLU A 171 35.59 9.48 23.25
CA GLU A 171 35.00 8.47 24.12
C GLU A 171 33.48 8.67 24.26
N ILE A 172 33.02 9.93 24.42
CA ILE A 172 31.58 10.26 24.50
C ILE A 172 30.87 9.96 23.18
N ARG A 173 31.45 10.30 22.02
CA ARG A 173 30.87 9.99 20.70
C ARG A 173 30.68 8.48 20.50
N SER A 174 31.62 7.68 20.99
CA SER A 174 31.51 6.22 20.93
C SER A 174 30.34 5.70 21.78
N LEU A 175 30.07 6.34 22.92
CA LEU A 175 28.89 6.06 23.76
C LEU A 175 27.58 6.55 23.11
N GLU A 176 27.60 7.68 22.41
CA GLU A 176 26.45 8.21 21.66
C GLU A 176 26.04 7.32 20.48
N ASP A 177 27.00 6.68 19.80
CA ASP A 177 26.72 5.68 18.77
C ASP A 177 25.93 4.49 19.34
N VAL A 178 26.35 3.98 20.51
CA VAL A 178 25.61 2.93 21.23
C VAL A 178 24.20 3.41 21.60
N SER A 179 24.05 4.63 22.11
CA SER A 179 22.72 5.20 22.41
C SER A 179 21.82 5.28 21.17
N SER A 180 22.37 5.66 20.03
CA SER A 180 21.62 5.76 18.76
C SER A 180 21.15 4.38 18.30
N LYS A 181 22.01 3.36 18.42
CA LYS A 181 21.64 1.95 18.13
C LYS A 181 20.58 1.41 19.08
N ILE A 182 20.60 1.79 20.37
CA ILE A 182 19.55 1.44 21.33
C ILE A 182 18.19 2.01 20.89
N VAL A 183 18.14 3.28 20.49
CA VAL A 183 16.89 3.92 20.03
C VAL A 183 16.35 3.19 18.80
N LEU A 184 17.21 2.92 17.81
CA LEU A 184 16.83 2.17 16.62
C LEU A 184 16.28 0.78 16.98
N HIS A 185 16.90 0.08 17.93
CA HIS A 185 16.43 -1.22 18.39
C HIS A 185 15.01 -1.17 18.97
N ILE A 186 14.75 -0.19 19.84
CA ILE A 186 13.43 0.02 20.46
C ILE A 186 12.37 0.31 19.39
N ASP A 187 12.71 1.15 18.40
CA ASP A 187 11.78 1.50 17.33
C ASP A 187 11.45 0.31 16.43
N LEU A 188 12.44 -0.53 16.11
CA LEU A 188 12.22 -1.78 15.36
C LEU A 188 11.32 -2.75 16.12
N ILE A 189 11.51 -2.91 17.44
CA ILE A 189 10.61 -3.75 18.27
C ILE A 189 9.17 -3.23 18.19
N LYS A 190 8.95 -1.92 18.36
CA LYS A 190 7.61 -1.32 18.28
C LYS A 190 6.97 -1.53 16.90
N GLN A 191 7.75 -1.43 15.82
CA GLN A 191 7.25 -1.69 14.47
C GLN A 191 6.83 -3.17 14.31
N SER A 192 7.63 -4.12 14.80
CA SER A 192 7.29 -5.55 14.81
C SER A 192 6.02 -5.84 15.62
N GLU A 193 5.86 -5.20 16.80
CA GLU A 193 4.64 -5.30 17.61
C GLU A 193 3.42 -4.78 16.86
N ASN A 194 3.51 -3.62 16.21
CA ASN A 194 2.42 -3.06 15.40
C ASN A 194 2.03 -4.02 14.26
N LEU A 195 3.00 -4.62 13.56
CA LEU A 195 2.73 -5.62 12.53
C LEU A 195 1.98 -6.83 13.11
N ARG A 196 2.40 -7.35 14.27
CA ARG A 196 1.71 -8.45 14.97
C ARG A 196 0.27 -8.08 15.35
N THR A 197 0.04 -6.85 15.84
CA THR A 197 -1.31 -6.39 16.18
C THR A 197 -2.21 -6.25 14.95
N ASN A 198 -1.66 -5.98 13.77
CA ASN A 198 -2.42 -5.91 12.51
C ASN A 198 -2.72 -7.30 11.91
N ILE A 199 -1.89 -8.30 12.19
CA ILE A 199 -2.06 -9.67 11.67
C ILE A 199 -3.26 -10.36 12.34
N ALA A 200 -3.36 -10.30 13.68
CA ALA A 200 -4.41 -10.99 14.44
C ALA A 200 -5.86 -10.72 13.95
N PRO A 201 -6.32 -9.47 13.74
CA PRO A 201 -7.68 -9.21 13.25
C PRO A 201 -7.89 -9.70 11.82
N LEU A 202 -6.86 -9.72 10.98
CA LEU A 202 -6.94 -10.25 9.62
C LEU A 202 -7.00 -11.78 9.61
N GLU A 203 -6.30 -12.46 10.52
CA GLU A 203 -6.42 -13.92 10.70
C GLU A 203 -7.83 -14.32 11.14
N GLN A 204 -8.40 -13.56 12.09
CA GLN A 204 -9.79 -13.78 12.49
C GLN A 204 -10.74 -13.56 11.31
N ARG A 205 -10.59 -12.44 10.58
CA ARG A 205 -11.42 -12.15 9.41
C ARG A 205 -11.30 -13.22 8.31
N ALA A 206 -10.10 -13.74 8.07
CA ALA A 206 -9.90 -14.83 7.12
C ALA A 206 -10.65 -16.09 7.55
N THR A 207 -10.60 -16.42 8.85
CA THR A 207 -11.30 -17.58 9.42
C THR A 207 -12.82 -17.42 9.32
N ASP A 208 -13.33 -16.23 9.62
CA ASP A 208 -14.76 -15.93 9.50
C ASP A 208 -15.24 -16.03 8.05
N LEU A 209 -14.47 -15.48 7.09
CA LEU A 209 -14.77 -15.58 5.65
C LEU A 209 -14.69 -17.02 5.14
N GLU A 210 -13.71 -17.82 5.59
CA GLU A 210 -13.66 -19.25 5.27
C GLU A 210 -14.89 -20.00 5.78
N GLY A 211 -15.34 -19.68 6.99
CA GLY A 211 -16.58 -20.20 7.56
C GLY A 211 -17.80 -19.86 6.69
N LEU A 212 -17.93 -18.59 6.30
CA LEU A 212 -19.02 -18.11 5.43
C LEU A 212 -19.01 -18.78 4.05
N VAL A 213 -17.86 -18.81 3.38
CA VAL A 213 -17.71 -19.44 2.06
C VAL A 213 -18.09 -20.93 2.14
N ASN A 214 -17.63 -21.65 3.17
CA ASN A 214 -17.96 -23.06 3.33
C ASN A 214 -19.46 -23.27 3.61
N ALA A 215 -20.07 -22.41 4.44
CA ALA A 215 -21.50 -22.46 4.72
C ALA A 215 -22.34 -22.17 3.45
N GLU A 216 -21.98 -21.16 2.68
CA GLU A 216 -22.64 -20.79 1.42
C GLU A 216 -22.50 -21.89 0.36
N ARG A 217 -21.32 -22.51 0.24
CA ARG A 217 -21.12 -23.70 -0.63
C ARG A 217 -22.03 -24.85 -0.23
N ALA A 218 -22.12 -25.14 1.07
CA ALA A 218 -22.96 -26.20 1.57
C ALA A 218 -24.45 -25.91 1.32
N GLN A 219 -24.89 -24.67 1.55
CA GLN A 219 -26.26 -24.24 1.27
C GLN A 219 -26.61 -24.30 -0.22
N LEU A 220 -25.68 -23.88 -1.09
CA LEU A 220 -25.86 -23.95 -2.54
C LEU A 220 -25.94 -25.40 -3.02
N ALA A 221 -25.08 -26.28 -2.51
CA ALA A 221 -25.12 -27.71 -2.81
C ALA A 221 -26.44 -28.35 -2.35
N GLN A 222 -26.89 -28.06 -1.12
CA GLN A 222 -28.19 -28.52 -0.62
C GLN A 222 -29.37 -28.02 -1.47
N LEU A 223 -29.33 -26.74 -1.89
CA LEU A 223 -30.36 -26.16 -2.74
C LEU A 223 -30.42 -26.86 -4.11
N ILE A 224 -29.26 -27.13 -4.72
CA ILE A 224 -29.19 -27.83 -6.02
C ILE A 224 -29.66 -29.28 -5.88
N ASP A 225 -29.36 -29.93 -4.75
CA ASP A 225 -29.77 -31.30 -4.51
C ASP A 225 -31.23 -31.47 -4.11
N ASP A 226 -31.88 -30.37 -3.69
CA ASP A 226 -33.27 -30.34 -3.28
C ASP A 226 -34.21 -30.80 -4.41
N LYS A 227 -35.22 -31.57 -4.02
CA LYS A 227 -36.15 -32.18 -4.96
C LYS A 227 -36.99 -31.13 -5.69
N GLU A 228 -37.41 -30.07 -5.01
CA GLU A 228 -38.20 -28.99 -5.61
C GLU A 228 -37.34 -28.21 -6.61
N PHE A 229 -36.05 -27.99 -6.29
CA PHE A 229 -35.13 -27.34 -7.22
C PHE A 229 -34.88 -28.18 -8.47
N LYS A 230 -34.66 -29.50 -8.33
CA LYS A 230 -34.52 -30.41 -9.48
C LYS A 230 -35.78 -30.44 -10.34
N GLN A 231 -36.97 -30.43 -9.73
CA GLN A 231 -38.23 -30.31 -10.45
C GLN A 231 -38.32 -28.98 -11.22
N LEU A 232 -37.85 -27.89 -10.62
CA LEU A 232 -37.78 -26.58 -11.26
C LEU A 232 -36.86 -26.62 -12.49
N GLU A 233 -35.66 -27.21 -12.39
CA GLU A 233 -34.77 -27.38 -13.55
C GLU A 233 -35.38 -28.26 -14.65
N CYS A 234 -36.00 -29.39 -14.31
CA CYS A 234 -36.70 -30.24 -15.27
C CYS A 234 -37.84 -29.49 -15.97
N SER A 235 -38.62 -28.73 -15.21
CA SER A 235 -39.73 -27.94 -15.73
C SER A 235 -39.25 -26.85 -16.70
N GLN A 236 -38.02 -26.34 -16.52
CA GLN A 236 -37.41 -25.37 -17.44
C GLN A 236 -37.03 -26.01 -18.78
N GLN A 237 -36.56 -27.26 -18.77
CA GLN A 237 -36.33 -28.02 -20.00
C GLN A 237 -37.65 -28.34 -20.71
N GLU A 238 -38.68 -28.72 -19.94
CA GLU A 238 -40.03 -28.96 -20.46
C GLU A 238 -40.63 -27.70 -21.09
N LEU A 239 -40.43 -26.54 -20.46
CA LEU A 239 -40.89 -25.26 -21.00
C LEU A 239 -40.25 -24.96 -22.37
N LYS A 240 -38.94 -25.17 -22.52
CA LYS A 240 -38.25 -25.03 -23.82
C LYS A 240 -38.83 -25.96 -24.89
N GLN A 241 -39.17 -27.19 -24.51
CA GLN A 241 -39.79 -28.14 -25.42
C GLN A 241 -41.20 -27.70 -25.83
N ILE A 242 -42.03 -27.28 -24.89
CA ILE A 242 -43.38 -26.77 -25.16
C ILE A 242 -43.33 -25.51 -26.04
N GLU A 243 -42.38 -24.60 -25.83
CA GLU A 243 -42.22 -23.43 -26.69
C GLU A 243 -41.90 -23.80 -28.14
N HIS A 244 -41.09 -24.84 -28.33
CA HIS A 244 -40.79 -25.38 -29.65
C HIS A 244 -42.02 -26.02 -30.28
N GLU A 245 -42.70 -26.92 -29.56
CA GLU A 245 -43.93 -27.58 -30.00
C GLU A 245 -45.04 -26.58 -30.33
N PHE A 246 -45.21 -25.54 -29.51
CA PHE A 246 -46.17 -24.46 -29.73
C PHE A 246 -45.88 -23.67 -31.01
N SER A 247 -44.61 -23.38 -31.27
CA SER A 247 -44.18 -22.69 -32.49
C SER A 247 -44.40 -23.56 -33.74
N GLN A 248 -44.13 -24.86 -33.63
CA GLN A 248 -44.42 -25.83 -34.68
C GLN A 248 -45.92 -25.95 -34.93
N ALA A 249 -46.74 -26.09 -33.89
CA ALA A 249 -48.19 -26.20 -33.99
C ALA A 249 -48.80 -24.97 -34.68
N LYS A 250 -48.34 -23.76 -34.34
CA LYS A 250 -48.73 -22.53 -35.06
C LYS A 250 -48.35 -22.55 -36.52
N THR A 251 -47.16 -23.04 -36.85
CA THR A 251 -46.67 -23.12 -38.23
C THR A 251 -47.51 -24.10 -39.04
N VAL A 252 -47.81 -25.28 -38.48
CA VAL A 252 -48.68 -26.29 -39.10
C VAL A 252 -50.08 -25.72 -39.30
N ALA A 253 -50.65 -25.08 -38.27
CA ALA A 253 -51.98 -24.47 -38.33
C ALA A 253 -52.09 -23.38 -39.40
N ALA A 254 -51.11 -22.50 -39.50
CA ALA A 254 -51.02 -21.49 -40.56
C ALA A 254 -50.88 -22.14 -41.94
N HIS A 255 -50.01 -23.15 -42.08
CA HIS A 255 -49.77 -23.84 -43.35
C HIS A 255 -51.02 -24.57 -43.85
N THR A 256 -51.81 -25.17 -42.96
CA THR A 256 -53.09 -25.83 -43.31
C THR A 256 -54.01 -24.88 -44.07
N ILE A 257 -54.06 -23.61 -43.68
CA ILE A 257 -54.88 -22.58 -44.34
C ILE A 257 -54.17 -21.99 -45.56
N LEU A 258 -52.87 -21.73 -45.48
CA LEU A 258 -52.06 -21.22 -46.61
C LEU A 258 -52.09 -22.14 -47.83
N ASN A 259 -52.30 -23.45 -47.62
CA ASN A 259 -52.56 -24.40 -48.69
C ASN A 259 -53.70 -23.97 -49.62
N PHE A 260 -54.65 -23.19 -49.12
CA PHE A 260 -55.79 -22.69 -49.90
C PHE A 260 -55.60 -21.25 -50.40
N SER A 261 -54.44 -20.62 -50.18
CA SER A 261 -54.19 -19.21 -50.50
C SER A 261 -54.46 -18.82 -51.96
N ARG A 262 -54.08 -19.66 -52.95
CA ARG A 262 -54.31 -19.40 -54.38
C ARG A 262 -55.81 -19.43 -54.73
N PRO A 263 -56.57 -20.49 -54.41
CA PRO A 263 -58.02 -20.48 -54.54
C PRO A 263 -58.72 -19.32 -53.79
N LEU A 264 -58.33 -19.06 -52.54
CA LEU A 264 -58.92 -18.00 -51.71
C LEU A 264 -58.65 -16.60 -52.31
N ARG A 265 -57.45 -16.32 -52.83
CA ARG A 265 -57.17 -15.05 -53.54
C ARG A 265 -58.03 -14.89 -54.80
N LYS A 266 -58.27 -15.97 -55.54
CA LYS A 266 -59.17 -15.96 -56.71
C LYS A 266 -60.62 -15.73 -56.28
N MET A 267 -61.05 -16.35 -55.19
CA MET A 267 -62.36 -16.08 -54.58
C MET A 267 -62.50 -14.62 -54.15
N ARG A 268 -61.46 -14.02 -53.53
CA ARG A 268 -61.42 -12.58 -53.17
C ARG A 268 -61.62 -11.72 -54.41
N LYS A 269 -60.94 -12.04 -55.52
CA LYS A 269 -61.09 -11.34 -56.79
C LYS A 269 -62.52 -11.41 -57.34
N LEU A 270 -63.16 -12.57 -57.34
CA LEU A 270 -64.56 -12.72 -57.77
C LEU A 270 -65.54 -11.89 -56.94
N VAL A 271 -65.27 -11.75 -55.63
CA VAL A 271 -66.05 -10.88 -54.74
C VAL A 271 -65.84 -9.41 -55.07
N THR A 272 -64.59 -8.99 -55.27
CA THR A 272 -64.25 -7.60 -55.63
C THR A 272 -64.80 -7.21 -57.00
N ASP A 273 -64.76 -8.11 -57.98
CA ASP A 273 -65.23 -7.90 -59.35
C ASP A 273 -66.77 -7.98 -59.46
N GLY A 274 -67.47 -8.32 -58.36
CA GLY A 274 -68.94 -8.40 -58.29
C GLY A 274 -69.55 -9.67 -58.89
N GLU A 275 -68.72 -10.62 -59.33
CA GLU A 275 -69.12 -11.88 -59.97
C GLU A 275 -69.63 -12.94 -58.97
N TYR A 276 -69.30 -12.77 -57.69
CA TYR A 276 -69.80 -13.59 -56.58
C TYR A 276 -70.22 -12.71 -55.40
N ARG A 277 -71.48 -12.84 -54.96
CA ARG A 277 -71.96 -12.15 -53.75
C ARG A 277 -71.59 -12.97 -52.51
N MET A 278 -70.85 -12.34 -51.60
CA MET A 278 -70.44 -12.91 -50.32
C MET A 278 -70.91 -12.00 -49.18
N ASP A 279 -71.35 -12.58 -48.06
CA ASP A 279 -71.68 -11.83 -46.86
C ASP A 279 -70.43 -11.20 -46.22
N GLY A 280 -70.62 -10.07 -45.53
CA GLY A 280 -69.51 -9.27 -44.99
C GLY A 280 -68.68 -9.99 -43.92
N GLU A 281 -69.23 -11.01 -43.26
CA GLU A 281 -68.54 -11.81 -42.25
C GLU A 281 -67.61 -12.84 -42.90
N THR A 282 -68.11 -13.58 -43.90
CA THR A 282 -67.31 -14.51 -44.71
C THR A 282 -66.19 -13.76 -45.46
N ALA A 283 -66.44 -12.54 -45.93
CA ALA A 283 -65.43 -11.70 -46.59
C ALA A 283 -64.28 -11.30 -45.65
N LYS A 284 -64.58 -10.97 -44.38
CA LYS A 284 -63.55 -10.70 -43.35
C LYS A 284 -62.71 -11.94 -43.04
N ILE A 285 -63.34 -13.11 -42.95
CA ILE A 285 -62.64 -14.38 -42.70
C ILE A 285 -61.75 -14.75 -43.89
N LEU A 286 -62.19 -14.45 -45.11
CA LEU A 286 -61.39 -14.62 -46.32
C LEU A 286 -60.10 -13.78 -46.28
N ASP A 287 -60.21 -12.51 -45.88
CA ASP A 287 -59.04 -11.64 -45.70
C ASP A 287 -58.10 -12.18 -44.61
N ILE A 288 -58.63 -12.62 -43.47
CA ILE A 288 -57.84 -13.24 -42.40
C ILE A 288 -57.09 -14.48 -42.90
N CYS A 289 -57.75 -15.37 -43.65
CA CYS A 289 -57.11 -16.58 -44.18
C CYS A 289 -55.97 -16.28 -45.17
N ILE A 290 -56.00 -15.12 -45.84
CA ILE A 290 -54.99 -14.70 -46.82
C ILE A 290 -53.84 -13.94 -46.14
N GLU A 291 -54.16 -13.06 -45.20
CA GLU A 291 -53.21 -12.10 -44.63
C GLU A 291 -52.55 -12.64 -43.35
N ASN A 292 -53.33 -13.20 -42.41
CA ASN A 292 -52.85 -13.76 -41.15
C ASN A 292 -53.63 -15.03 -40.78
N PRO A 293 -53.34 -16.17 -41.44
CA PRO A 293 -54.14 -17.39 -41.31
C PRO A 293 -54.15 -17.99 -39.91
N ILE A 294 -53.20 -17.64 -39.04
CA ILE A 294 -53.20 -18.11 -37.65
C ILE A 294 -54.31 -17.47 -36.81
N ASP A 295 -54.80 -16.30 -37.20
CA ASP A 295 -55.80 -15.55 -36.43
C ASP A 295 -57.19 -16.18 -36.48
N ILE A 296 -57.42 -17.16 -37.36
CA ILE A 296 -58.67 -17.93 -37.37
C ILE A 296 -58.81 -18.78 -36.11
N PHE A 297 -57.69 -19.20 -35.50
CA PHE A 297 -57.66 -20.08 -34.33
C PHE A 297 -57.94 -19.32 -33.02
N GLN A 298 -58.19 -18.00 -33.08
CA GLN A 298 -58.45 -17.17 -31.90
C GLN A 298 -59.85 -17.35 -31.29
N SER A 299 -60.82 -17.90 -32.04
CA SER A 299 -62.21 -18.06 -31.58
C SER A 299 -62.93 -19.14 -32.38
N ASP A 300 -63.89 -19.83 -31.76
CA ASP A 300 -64.70 -20.86 -32.45
C ASP A 300 -65.54 -20.29 -33.59
N GLU A 301 -66.00 -19.04 -33.47
CA GLU A 301 -66.76 -18.34 -34.51
C GLU A 301 -65.94 -18.22 -35.81
N LYS A 302 -64.69 -17.77 -35.71
CA LYS A 302 -63.77 -17.69 -36.86
C LYS A 302 -63.46 -19.05 -37.48
N LEU A 303 -63.33 -20.10 -36.68
CA LEU A 303 -63.15 -21.47 -37.18
C LEU A 303 -64.36 -21.97 -37.96
N ALA A 304 -65.56 -21.80 -37.40
CA ALA A 304 -66.80 -22.19 -38.04
C ALA A 304 -67.00 -21.42 -39.36
N ALA A 305 -66.75 -20.11 -39.36
CA ALA A 305 -66.82 -19.30 -40.56
C ALA A 305 -65.74 -19.67 -41.60
N THR A 306 -64.56 -20.12 -41.17
CA THR A 306 -63.52 -20.65 -42.07
C THR A 306 -63.95 -21.96 -42.72
N ALA A 307 -64.61 -22.87 -41.98
CA ALA A 307 -65.16 -24.09 -42.56
C ALA A 307 -66.26 -23.79 -43.60
N VAL A 308 -67.14 -22.81 -43.32
CA VAL A 308 -68.14 -22.33 -44.28
C VAL A 308 -67.48 -21.72 -45.52
N LEU A 309 -66.42 -20.92 -45.33
CA LEU A 309 -65.65 -20.34 -46.44
C LEU A 309 -65.03 -21.43 -47.32
N LEU A 310 -64.43 -22.48 -46.73
CA LEU A 310 -63.85 -23.59 -47.47
C LEU A 310 -64.92 -24.39 -48.25
N SER A 311 -66.11 -24.59 -47.68
CA SER A 311 -67.25 -25.18 -48.42
C SER A 311 -67.67 -24.34 -49.63
N LYS A 312 -67.81 -23.02 -49.45
CA LYS A 312 -68.12 -22.08 -50.55
C LYS A 312 -67.02 -22.09 -51.61
N MET A 313 -65.75 -22.19 -51.20
CA MET A 313 -64.62 -22.31 -52.11
C MET A 313 -64.68 -23.60 -52.93
N ILE A 314 -64.98 -24.74 -52.31
CA ILE A 314 -65.18 -26.02 -53.00
C ILE A 314 -66.25 -25.89 -54.08
N GLU A 315 -67.43 -25.33 -53.75
CA GLU A 315 -68.50 -25.13 -54.72
C GLU A 315 -68.08 -24.28 -55.93
N LEU A 316 -67.30 -23.23 -55.70
CA LEU A 316 -66.84 -22.35 -56.78
C LEU A 316 -65.77 -23.01 -57.66
N ILE A 317 -64.94 -23.88 -57.09
CA ILE A 317 -63.99 -24.69 -57.85
C ILE A 317 -64.73 -25.74 -58.70
N GLU A 318 -65.73 -26.43 -58.13
CA GLU A 318 -66.52 -27.45 -58.84
C GLU A 318 -67.41 -26.86 -59.95
N LYS A 319 -67.90 -25.63 -59.78
CA LYS A 319 -68.68 -24.89 -60.81
C LYS A 319 -67.79 -24.21 -61.88
N ASP A 320 -66.49 -24.51 -61.92
CA ASP A 320 -65.48 -23.89 -62.79
C ASP A 320 -65.39 -22.36 -62.71
N LYS A 321 -65.93 -21.74 -61.64
CA LYS A 321 -65.82 -20.29 -61.41
C LYS A 321 -64.44 -19.88 -60.92
N ILE A 322 -63.76 -20.76 -60.18
CA ILE A 322 -62.35 -20.61 -59.82
C ILE A 322 -61.52 -21.52 -60.74
N SER A 323 -60.97 -20.95 -61.81
CA SER A 323 -60.11 -21.69 -62.74
C SER A 323 -58.83 -22.16 -62.03
N LEU A 324 -58.60 -23.47 -61.95
CA LEU A 324 -57.38 -24.11 -61.45
C LEU A 324 -56.90 -25.16 -62.47
N GLU A 325 -55.63 -25.52 -62.43
CA GLU A 325 -55.11 -26.63 -63.24
C GLU A 325 -55.78 -27.95 -62.80
N THR A 326 -56.09 -28.86 -63.73
CA THR A 326 -56.90 -30.07 -63.45
C THR A 326 -56.36 -30.93 -62.30
N ARG A 327 -55.03 -31.01 -62.14
CA ARG A 327 -54.38 -31.73 -61.04
C ARG A 327 -54.49 -30.98 -59.70
N GLU A 328 -54.45 -29.65 -59.73
CA GLU A 328 -54.62 -28.80 -58.55
C GLU A 328 -56.09 -28.75 -58.12
N HIS A 329 -57.03 -28.70 -59.07
CA HIS A 329 -58.47 -28.71 -58.85
C HIS A 329 -58.90 -29.87 -57.96
N LYS A 330 -58.60 -31.11 -58.39
CA LYS A 330 -58.95 -32.32 -57.62
C LYS A 330 -58.31 -32.34 -56.24
N LYS A 331 -57.01 -32.00 -56.15
CA LYS A 331 -56.25 -32.01 -54.89
C LYS A 331 -56.77 -30.99 -53.89
N ARG A 332 -57.07 -29.76 -54.31
CA ARG A 332 -57.54 -28.70 -53.39
C ARG A 332 -58.95 -28.96 -52.87
N VAL A 333 -59.82 -29.53 -53.69
CA VAL A 333 -61.15 -29.95 -53.26
C VAL A 333 -61.05 -31.09 -52.24
N GLU A 334 -60.19 -32.08 -52.50
CA GLU A 334 -59.94 -33.21 -51.58
C GLU A 334 -59.32 -32.74 -50.25
N ASP A 335 -58.28 -31.90 -50.30
CA ASP A 335 -57.64 -31.31 -49.11
C ASP A 335 -58.65 -30.48 -48.30
N ALA A 336 -59.49 -29.66 -48.94
CA ALA A 336 -60.48 -28.82 -48.26
C ALA A 336 -61.60 -29.66 -47.63
N ARG A 337 -62.10 -30.70 -48.33
CA ARG A 337 -63.06 -31.65 -47.76
C ARG A 337 -62.48 -32.37 -46.55
N SER A 338 -61.25 -32.87 -46.65
CA SER A 338 -60.55 -33.53 -45.54
C SER A 338 -60.44 -32.61 -44.31
N VAL A 339 -60.06 -31.34 -44.50
CA VAL A 339 -59.95 -30.36 -43.40
C VAL A 339 -61.29 -30.09 -42.72
N ILE A 340 -62.40 -30.08 -43.47
CA ILE A 340 -63.75 -29.86 -42.95
C ILE A 340 -64.28 -31.13 -42.27
N GLU A 341 -64.25 -32.27 -42.96
CA GLU A 341 -64.84 -33.55 -42.54
C GLU A 341 -64.11 -34.14 -41.33
N ASN A 342 -62.78 -34.08 -41.31
CA ASN A 342 -61.96 -34.59 -40.20
C ASN A 342 -61.80 -33.59 -39.06
N LYS A 343 -62.50 -32.44 -39.09
CA LYS A 343 -62.42 -31.40 -38.05
C LYS A 343 -60.99 -30.94 -37.73
N THR A 344 -60.08 -31.00 -38.71
CA THR A 344 -58.64 -30.74 -38.51
C THR A 344 -58.37 -29.35 -37.92
N LEU A 345 -59.19 -28.35 -38.25
CA LEU A 345 -59.05 -27.00 -37.69
C LEU A 345 -59.37 -26.93 -36.19
N ILE A 346 -60.30 -27.76 -35.71
CA ILE A 346 -60.65 -27.85 -34.28
C ILE A 346 -59.50 -28.53 -33.53
N GLU A 347 -58.99 -29.64 -34.04
CA GLU A 347 -57.86 -30.37 -33.44
C GLU A 347 -56.60 -29.48 -33.32
N LEU A 348 -56.30 -28.70 -34.37
CA LEU A 348 -55.18 -27.77 -34.37
C LEU A 348 -55.37 -26.63 -33.34
N LYS A 349 -56.60 -26.13 -33.17
CA LYS A 349 -56.93 -25.14 -32.13
C LYS A 349 -56.72 -25.73 -30.74
N GLU A 350 -57.30 -26.89 -30.47
CA GLU A 350 -57.21 -27.57 -29.18
C GLU A 350 -55.75 -27.83 -28.79
N ASN A 351 -54.92 -28.28 -29.75
CA ASN A 351 -53.49 -28.46 -29.52
C ASN A 351 -52.76 -27.15 -29.18
N ILE A 352 -53.02 -26.07 -29.93
CA ILE A 352 -52.44 -24.74 -29.64
C ILE A 352 -52.87 -24.23 -28.26
N GLU A 353 -54.14 -24.38 -27.90
CA GLU A 353 -54.68 -23.98 -26.59
C GLU A 353 -54.08 -24.80 -25.44
N GLN A 354 -53.97 -26.12 -25.62
CA GLN A 354 -53.36 -27.02 -24.65
C GLN A 354 -51.89 -26.66 -24.41
N LEU A 355 -51.09 -26.51 -25.47
CA LEU A 355 -49.69 -26.10 -25.36
C LEU A 355 -49.54 -24.72 -24.70
N ASN A 356 -50.42 -23.76 -25.02
CA ASN A 356 -50.42 -22.44 -24.39
C ASN A 356 -50.77 -22.49 -22.90
N SER A 357 -51.75 -23.31 -22.51
CA SER A 357 -52.11 -23.49 -21.10
C SER A 357 -50.98 -24.14 -20.30
N ARG A 358 -50.31 -25.14 -20.89
CA ARG A 358 -49.18 -25.83 -20.26
C ARG A 358 -47.98 -24.89 -20.12
N LYS A 359 -47.70 -24.09 -21.15
CA LYS A 359 -46.69 -23.02 -21.09
C LYS A 359 -46.96 -22.06 -19.93
N ARG A 360 -48.18 -21.49 -19.85
CA ARG A 360 -48.53 -20.54 -18.77
C ARG A 360 -48.43 -21.16 -17.38
N ALA A 361 -48.84 -22.42 -17.22
CA ALA A 361 -48.73 -23.11 -15.93
C ALA A 361 -47.27 -23.25 -15.48
N LEU A 362 -46.36 -23.57 -16.41
CA LEU A 362 -44.92 -23.65 -16.12
C LEU A 362 -44.30 -22.27 -15.89
N ASP A 363 -44.67 -21.25 -16.67
CA ASP A 363 -44.23 -19.86 -16.46
C ASP A 363 -44.63 -19.36 -15.06
N ASP A 364 -45.87 -19.62 -14.65
CA ASP A 364 -46.37 -19.28 -13.31
C ASP A 364 -45.61 -20.00 -12.20
N PHE A 365 -45.29 -21.29 -12.40
CA PHE A 365 -44.49 -22.08 -11.46
C PHE A 365 -43.08 -21.51 -11.28
N HIS A 366 -42.44 -21.07 -12.37
CA HIS A 366 -41.14 -20.41 -12.35
C HIS A 366 -41.18 -19.03 -11.67
N GLN A 367 -42.14 -18.18 -12.02
CA GLN A 367 -42.25 -16.84 -11.44
C GLN A 367 -42.53 -16.86 -9.93
N LYS A 368 -43.26 -17.86 -9.45
CA LYS A 368 -43.62 -18.00 -8.03
C LYS A 368 -42.54 -18.67 -7.19
N SER A 369 -41.54 -19.30 -7.80
CA SER A 369 -40.51 -20.04 -7.07
C SER A 369 -39.43 -19.13 -6.50
N PRO A 370 -39.25 -19.05 -5.16
CA PRO A 370 -38.19 -18.26 -4.54
C PRO A 370 -36.80 -18.90 -4.71
N LEU A 371 -36.72 -20.15 -5.18
CA LEU A 371 -35.50 -20.95 -5.18
C LEU A 371 -34.44 -20.45 -6.18
N LEU A 372 -34.86 -19.98 -7.36
CA LEU A 372 -33.92 -19.40 -8.35
C LEU A 372 -33.28 -18.12 -7.83
N LYS A 373 -34.07 -17.25 -7.21
CA LYS A 373 -33.58 -16.03 -6.58
C LYS A 373 -32.58 -16.36 -5.47
N LYS A 374 -32.93 -17.32 -4.60
CA LYS A 374 -32.04 -17.80 -3.53
C LYS A 374 -30.73 -18.36 -4.08
N LYS A 375 -30.76 -19.12 -5.19
CA LYS A 375 -29.55 -19.61 -5.87
C LYS A 375 -28.66 -18.46 -6.32
N THR A 376 -29.22 -17.48 -7.04
CA THR A 376 -28.44 -16.34 -7.53
C THR A 376 -27.86 -15.49 -6.40
N GLU A 377 -28.60 -15.31 -5.31
CA GLU A 377 -28.12 -14.60 -4.12
C GLU A 377 -26.96 -15.34 -3.46
N LEU A 378 -27.04 -16.68 -3.33
CA LEU A 378 -25.96 -17.51 -2.81
C LEU A 378 -24.73 -17.50 -3.72
N GLU A 379 -24.90 -17.58 -5.04
CA GLU A 379 -23.77 -17.52 -6.00
C GLU A 379 -23.05 -16.17 -5.93
N HIS A 380 -23.80 -15.06 -5.87
CA HIS A 380 -23.21 -13.72 -5.72
C HIS A 380 -22.54 -13.50 -4.36
N ALA A 381 -23.13 -14.01 -3.27
CA ALA A 381 -22.52 -13.94 -1.95
C ALA A 381 -21.22 -14.75 -1.91
N LEU A 382 -21.24 -15.97 -2.47
CA LEU A 382 -20.08 -16.84 -2.57
C LEU A 382 -18.94 -16.19 -3.35
N GLU A 383 -19.23 -15.61 -4.51
CA GLU A 383 -18.24 -14.90 -5.33
C GLU A 383 -17.60 -13.75 -4.55
N ARG A 384 -18.44 -12.92 -3.91
CA ARG A 384 -17.98 -11.78 -3.10
C ARG A 384 -17.09 -12.22 -1.95
N HIS A 385 -17.55 -13.15 -1.12
CA HIS A 385 -16.79 -13.61 0.05
C HIS A 385 -15.51 -14.36 -0.35
N THR A 386 -15.51 -15.05 -1.50
CA THR A 386 -14.29 -15.69 -2.03
C THR A 386 -13.24 -14.65 -2.44
N LEU A 387 -13.66 -13.59 -3.13
CA LEU A 387 -12.76 -12.48 -3.51
C LEU A 387 -12.23 -11.75 -2.27
N ASP A 388 -13.08 -11.47 -1.29
CA ASP A 388 -12.68 -10.84 -0.04
C ASP A 388 -11.69 -11.72 0.74
N LEU A 389 -11.91 -13.04 0.77
CA LEU A 389 -11.01 -13.99 1.41
C LEU A 389 -9.63 -14.00 0.73
N GLU A 390 -9.59 -14.00 -0.60
CA GLU A 390 -8.34 -13.94 -1.37
C GLU A 390 -7.56 -12.66 -1.07
N HIS A 391 -8.24 -11.51 -1.05
CA HIS A 391 -7.63 -10.24 -0.69
C HIS A 391 -7.04 -10.27 0.73
N VAL A 392 -7.81 -10.73 1.72
CA VAL A 392 -7.35 -10.83 3.12
C VAL A 392 -6.15 -11.76 3.24
N LYS A 393 -6.16 -12.91 2.57
CA LYS A 393 -5.02 -13.85 2.55
C LYS A 393 -3.76 -13.22 1.98
N LYS A 394 -3.89 -12.48 0.87
CA LYS A 394 -2.76 -11.77 0.28
C LYS A 394 -2.19 -10.70 1.22
N SER A 395 -3.04 -9.91 1.86
CA SER A 395 -2.60 -8.92 2.86
C SER A 395 -1.91 -9.58 4.06
N LEU A 396 -2.40 -10.73 4.53
CA LEU A 396 -1.74 -11.52 5.58
C LEU A 396 -0.36 -12.00 5.16
N GLU A 397 -0.21 -12.50 3.93
CA GLU A 397 1.10 -12.93 3.41
C GLU A 397 2.10 -11.79 3.29
N GLU A 398 1.65 -10.59 2.91
CA GLU A 398 2.49 -9.39 2.86
C GLU A 398 2.93 -8.98 4.27
N LEU A 399 2.00 -8.85 5.22
CA LEU A 399 2.32 -8.50 6.61
C LEU A 399 3.23 -9.52 7.30
N ARG A 400 3.04 -10.82 7.05
CA ARG A 400 3.92 -11.87 7.58
C ARG A 400 5.33 -11.79 7.01
N ARG A 401 5.47 -11.45 5.72
CA ARG A 401 6.79 -11.21 5.10
C ARG A 401 7.48 -9.99 5.70
N ASP A 402 6.74 -8.92 5.93
CA ASP A 402 7.30 -7.70 6.55
C ASP A 402 7.66 -7.93 8.02
N LEU A 403 6.87 -8.71 8.75
CA LEU A 403 7.19 -9.13 10.12
C LEU A 403 8.49 -9.96 10.15
N GLN A 404 8.65 -10.91 9.23
CA GLN A 404 9.88 -11.70 9.13
C GLN A 404 11.10 -10.81 8.85
N ARG A 405 10.99 -9.85 7.92
CA ARG A 405 12.07 -8.89 7.64
C ARG A 405 12.40 -8.04 8.86
N SER A 406 11.38 -7.56 9.57
CA SER A 406 11.54 -6.78 10.80
C SER A 406 12.25 -7.60 11.88
N ASP A 407 11.90 -8.88 12.07
CA ASP A 407 12.55 -9.76 13.03
C ASP A 407 14.02 -10.04 12.65
N GLU A 408 14.34 -10.17 11.36
CA GLU A 408 15.73 -10.26 10.89
C GLU A 408 16.52 -8.98 11.18
N GLU A 409 15.91 -7.81 10.94
CA GLU A 409 16.53 -6.51 11.19
C GLU A 409 16.77 -6.26 12.68
N ILE A 410 15.80 -6.60 13.54
CA ILE A 410 15.94 -6.59 15.00
C ILE A 410 17.15 -7.43 15.42
N ASN A 411 17.28 -8.66 14.88
CA ASN A 411 18.40 -9.54 15.22
C ASN A 411 19.76 -9.00 14.74
N ARG A 412 19.82 -8.45 13.51
CA ARG A 412 21.06 -7.82 13.01
C ARG A 412 21.45 -6.63 13.87
N ASN A 413 20.51 -5.74 14.14
CA ASN A 413 20.72 -4.57 14.97
C ASN A 413 21.13 -4.96 16.40
N LYS A 414 20.52 -6.00 16.98
CA LYS A 414 20.89 -6.55 18.28
C LYS A 414 22.36 -6.97 18.32
N ASN A 415 22.81 -7.74 17.33
CA ASN A 415 24.19 -8.22 17.26
C ASN A 415 25.18 -7.05 17.11
N GLU A 416 24.87 -6.07 16.26
CA GLU A 416 25.70 -4.87 16.12
C GLU A 416 25.75 -4.04 17.41
N LEU A 417 24.61 -3.92 18.10
CA LEU A 417 24.51 -3.21 19.36
C LEU A 417 25.32 -3.94 20.46
N GLU A 418 25.22 -5.26 20.56
CA GLU A 418 26.03 -6.09 21.46
C GLU A 418 27.53 -5.91 21.18
N GLU A 419 27.95 -5.94 19.92
CA GLU A 419 29.35 -5.75 19.53
C GLU A 419 29.86 -4.36 19.92
N THR A 420 29.10 -3.32 19.59
CA THR A 420 29.48 -1.93 19.83
C THR A 420 29.49 -1.61 21.33
N ALA A 421 28.46 -2.05 22.05
CA ALA A 421 28.39 -1.92 23.50
C ALA A 421 29.56 -2.67 24.18
N SER A 422 29.89 -3.86 23.71
CA SER A 422 31.00 -4.64 24.28
C SER A 422 32.35 -3.95 24.14
N LYS A 423 32.59 -3.26 23.00
CA LYS A 423 33.80 -2.48 22.76
C LYS A 423 33.91 -1.30 23.73
N VAL A 424 32.81 -0.58 23.95
CA VAL A 424 32.82 0.64 24.77
C VAL A 424 32.80 0.34 26.28
N ILE A 425 32.10 -0.73 26.69
CA ILE A 425 32.00 -1.17 28.10
C ILE A 425 33.18 -2.07 28.50
N SER A 426 33.99 -2.52 27.53
CA SER A 426 35.14 -3.42 27.74
C SER A 426 34.77 -4.76 28.41
N THR A 427 33.51 -5.19 28.26
CA THR A 427 32.96 -6.46 28.76
C THR A 427 32.07 -7.03 27.67
N ALA A 428 32.01 -8.36 27.52
CA ALA A 428 31.09 -8.95 26.54
C ALA A 428 29.65 -8.74 27.01
N VAL A 429 28.87 -7.98 26.26
CA VAL A 429 27.46 -7.69 26.55
C VAL A 429 26.58 -8.61 25.72
N LYS A 430 25.58 -9.20 26.36
CA LYS A 430 24.49 -9.91 25.69
C LYS A 430 23.17 -9.28 26.08
N ILE A 431 22.39 -8.86 25.09
CA ILE A 431 21.14 -8.17 25.33
C ILE A 431 20.04 -9.20 25.58
N THR A 432 19.39 -9.11 26.73
CA THR A 432 18.20 -9.91 27.01
C THR A 432 16.99 -9.18 26.42
N SER A 433 16.25 -9.90 25.58
CA SER A 433 15.00 -9.44 24.98
C SER A 433 13.95 -9.13 26.03
#